data_AF-A0AAW7P2R8-F1
#
_entry.id   AF-A0AAW7P2R8-F1
#
_cell.length_a   1.000
_cell.length_b   1.000
_cell.length_c   1.000
_cell.angle_alpha   90.00
_cell.angle_beta   90.00
_cell.angle_gamma   90.00
#
_symmetry.space_group_name_H-M   'P 1'
#
loop_
_entity.id
_entity.type
_entity.pdbx_description
1 polymer ?
#
loop_
_entity_poly.entity_id
_entity_poly.type
_entity_poly.pdbx_seq_one_letter_code
_entity_poly.pdbx_strand_id
1 'polypeptide(L)'
;MKRFCYHREFWMDFHFWILVLLLAAVALTMRAPLSVVSLAYLAFVGILILLQVFQPPVSTRQYPEGSYHFNWTFYRDTRLYIDLFLLAGLLAGPIASSDMVYWILLGAVVGSIGFVFVVKEKATQKMA
;
A
#
# COMPACT_ATOMS: atom_id res chain seq x y z
N MET A 1 -15.61 11.02 -16.67
CA MET A 1 -14.31 10.57 -16.13
C MET A 1 -14.11 11.19 -14.77
N LYS A 2 -13.97 10.39 -13.69
CA LYS A 2 -13.64 10.92 -12.36
C LYS A 2 -12.21 11.50 -12.45
N ARG A 3 -12.08 12.82 -12.30
CA ARG A 3 -10.82 13.56 -12.54
C ARG A 3 -9.96 13.46 -11.29
N PHE A 4 -8.82 12.76 -11.34
CA PHE A 4 -7.84 12.81 -10.25
C PHE A 4 -7.35 14.25 -10.07
N CYS A 5 -7.33 14.71 -8.82
CA CYS A 5 -6.90 16.06 -8.46
C CYS A 5 -5.49 15.99 -7.90
N TYR A 6 -4.64 16.93 -8.31
CA TYR A 6 -3.32 17.08 -7.74
C TYR A 6 -3.43 17.55 -6.28
N HIS A 7 -2.89 16.78 -5.34
CA HIS A 7 -2.92 17.12 -3.92
C HIS A 7 -1.71 17.98 -3.56
N ARG A 8 -1.86 19.30 -3.63
CA ARG A 8 -0.74 20.26 -3.47
C ARG A 8 0.04 20.17 -2.15
N GLU A 9 -0.47 19.47 -1.14
CA GLU A 9 0.18 19.34 0.17
C GLU A 9 0.68 17.91 0.47
N PHE A 10 0.73 17.03 -0.54
CA PHE A 10 1.11 15.62 -0.34
C PHE A 10 2.47 15.44 0.34
N TRP A 11 3.42 16.33 0.06
CA TRP A 11 4.77 16.32 0.62
C TRP A 11 4.84 16.71 2.10
N MET A 12 3.77 17.26 2.68
CA MET A 12 3.67 17.46 4.13
C MET A 12 3.12 16.22 4.85
N ASP A 13 2.59 15.25 4.11
CA ASP A 13 2.09 14.01 4.70
C ASP A 13 3.26 13.07 5.06
N PHE A 14 3.35 12.70 6.33
CA PHE A 14 4.36 11.75 6.81
C PHE A 14 4.30 10.40 6.08
N HIS A 15 3.12 9.95 5.68
CA HIS A 15 2.94 8.70 4.96
C HIS A 15 3.63 8.70 3.59
N PHE A 16 3.72 9.88 2.93
CA PHE A 16 4.44 10.03 1.67
C PHE A 16 5.92 9.74 1.84
N TRP A 17 6.53 10.34 2.86
CA TRP A 17 7.93 10.12 3.15
C TRP A 17 8.24 8.68 3.57
N ILE A 18 7.32 7.99 4.25
CA ILE A 18 7.47 6.56 4.52
C ILE A 18 7.55 5.78 3.20
N LEU A 19 6.64 6.01 2.24
CA LEU A 19 6.65 5.29 0.97
C LEU A 19 7.92 5.58 0.16
N VAL A 20 8.37 6.84 0.15
CA VAL A 20 9.64 7.22 -0.49
C VAL A 20 10.82 6.49 0.16
N LEU A 21 10.85 6.43 1.50
CA LEU A 21 11.90 5.74 2.25
C LEU A 21 11.88 4.23 1.99
N LEU A 22 10.71 3.60 1.93
CA LEU A 22 10.56 2.19 1.58
C LEU A 22 11.05 1.90 0.16
N LEU A 23 10.69 2.75 -0.79
CA LEU A 23 11.12 2.62 -2.19
C LEU A 23 12.65 2.77 -2.29
N ALA A 24 13.23 3.75 -1.62
CA ALA A 24 14.68 3.94 -1.57
C ALA A 24 15.39 2.76 -0.88
N ALA A 25 14.89 2.29 0.26
CA ALA A 25 15.46 1.18 1.00
C ALA A 25 15.53 -0.09 0.15
N VAL A 26 14.43 -0.43 -0.55
CA VAL A 26 14.40 -1.59 -1.45
C VAL A 26 15.31 -1.36 -2.65
N ALA A 27 15.22 -0.21 -3.32
CA ALA A 27 16.06 0.08 -4.49
C ALA A 27 17.57 0.03 -4.19
N LEU A 28 17.99 0.48 -3.01
CA LEU A 28 19.40 0.51 -2.60
C LEU A 28 19.93 -0.85 -2.10
N THR A 29 19.07 -1.73 -1.61
CA THR A 29 19.45 -3.05 -1.09
C THR A 29 19.40 -4.16 -2.14
N MET A 30 18.71 -3.92 -3.26
CA MET A 30 18.55 -4.90 -4.34
C MET A 30 19.87 -5.12 -5.10
N ARG A 31 20.41 -6.33 -5.03
CA ARG A 31 21.42 -6.84 -5.97
C ARG A 31 20.70 -7.52 -7.14
N ALA A 32 21.01 -7.11 -8.37
CA ALA A 32 20.37 -7.66 -9.58
C ALA A 32 20.53 -9.19 -9.67
N PRO A 33 19.55 -9.94 -10.21
CA PRO A 33 18.30 -9.50 -10.85
C PRO A 33 17.08 -9.38 -9.91
N LEU A 34 16.11 -8.53 -10.27
CA LEU A 34 14.86 -8.31 -9.54
C LEU A 34 13.97 -9.57 -9.56
N SER A 35 13.59 -10.06 -8.38
CA SER A 35 12.58 -11.12 -8.27
C SER A 35 11.18 -10.56 -8.56
N VAL A 36 10.27 -11.44 -9.01
CA VAL A 36 8.86 -11.06 -9.28
C VAL A 36 8.18 -10.45 -8.07
N VAL A 37 8.47 -10.95 -6.86
CA VAL A 37 7.90 -10.43 -5.60
C VAL A 37 8.39 -9.01 -5.33
N SER A 38 9.67 -8.74 -5.58
CA SER A 38 10.26 -7.41 -5.43
C SER A 38 9.69 -6.41 -6.42
N LEU A 39 9.47 -6.84 -7.67
CA LEU A 39 8.84 -6.02 -8.69
C LEU A 39 7.38 -5.70 -8.33
N ALA A 40 6.63 -6.68 -7.85
CA ALA A 40 5.24 -6.49 -7.40
C ALA A 40 5.17 -5.52 -6.22
N TYR A 41 6.11 -5.63 -5.26
CA TYR A 41 6.23 -4.70 -4.14
C TYR A 41 6.50 -3.27 -4.61
N LEU A 42 7.51 -3.07 -5.46
CA LEU A 42 7.87 -1.74 -5.99
C LEU A 42 6.73 -1.12 -6.80
N ALA A 43 6.05 -1.92 -7.62
CA ALA A 43 4.88 -1.47 -8.36
C ALA A 43 3.75 -1.05 -7.40
N PHE A 44 3.49 -1.84 -6.36
CA PHE A 44 2.47 -1.51 -5.36
C PHE A 44 2.80 -0.22 -4.62
N VAL A 45 4.01 -0.08 -4.07
CA VAL A 45 4.48 1.15 -3.39
C VAL A 45 4.42 2.36 -4.34
N GLY A 46 4.85 2.19 -5.60
CA GLY A 46 4.78 3.23 -6.62
C GLY A 46 3.34 3.69 -6.90
N ILE A 47 2.39 2.74 -6.97
CA ILE A 47 0.96 3.04 -7.09
C ILE A 47 0.50 3.85 -5.87
N LEU A 48 0.86 3.45 -4.64
CA LEU A 48 0.48 4.19 -3.43
C LEU A 48 0.99 5.64 -3.44
N ILE A 49 2.23 5.85 -3.88
CA ILE A 49 2.82 7.19 -4.05
C ILE A 49 2.03 8.00 -5.07
N LEU A 50 1.74 7.43 -6.24
CA LEU A 50 0.94 8.10 -7.28
C LEU A 50 -0.43 8.50 -6.74
N LEU A 51 -1.07 7.64 -5.96
CA LEU A 51 -2.35 7.94 -5.33
C LEU A 51 -2.26 9.10 -4.33
N GLN A 52 -1.20 9.19 -3.53
CA GLN A 52 -1.02 10.33 -2.62
C GLN A 52 -0.78 11.65 -3.35
N VAL A 53 -0.06 11.62 -4.48
CA VAL A 53 0.16 12.80 -5.34
C VAL A 53 -1.12 13.19 -6.08
N PHE A 54 -1.82 12.20 -6.63
CA PHE A 54 -3.03 12.34 -7.43
C PHE A 54 -4.21 11.75 -6.67
N GLN A 55 -4.75 12.54 -5.74
CA GLN A 55 -5.91 12.10 -4.96
C GLN A 55 -7.15 12.06 -5.86
N PRO A 56 -7.92 10.95 -5.84
CA PRO A 56 -9.24 10.98 -6.42
C PRO A 56 -10.10 11.99 -5.66
N PRO A 57 -11.05 12.68 -6.31
CA PRO A 57 -11.88 13.67 -5.68
C PRO A 57 -12.69 13.01 -4.57
N VAL A 58 -12.38 13.35 -3.32
CA VAL A 58 -13.12 12.88 -2.14
C VAL A 58 -14.45 13.64 -2.12
N SER A 59 -15.48 13.02 -2.69
CA SER A 59 -16.83 13.56 -2.67
C SER A 59 -17.41 13.47 -1.27
N THR A 60 -17.97 14.57 -0.78
CA THR A 60 -18.80 14.61 0.42
C THR A 60 -20.22 14.09 0.19
N ARG A 61 -20.60 13.69 -1.04
CA ARG A 61 -21.91 13.07 -1.31
C ARG A 61 -22.00 11.68 -0.72
N GLN A 62 -23.11 11.42 -0.02
CA GLN A 62 -23.62 10.07 0.20
C GLN A 62 -23.85 9.40 -1.16
N TYR A 63 -23.26 8.24 -1.32
CA TYR A 63 -23.36 7.45 -2.54
C TYR A 63 -24.44 6.39 -2.38
N PRO A 64 -25.21 6.07 -3.45
CA PRO A 64 -26.19 5.01 -3.39
C PRO A 64 -25.54 3.66 -3.10
N GLU A 65 -26.24 2.83 -2.33
CA GLU A 65 -25.84 1.46 -2.00
C GLU A 65 -25.46 0.68 -3.27
N GLY A 66 -24.31 0.00 -3.24
CA GLY A 66 -23.82 -0.82 -4.36
C GLY A 66 -22.88 -0.11 -5.35
N SER A 67 -22.57 1.18 -5.15
CA SER A 67 -21.54 1.87 -5.95
C SER A 67 -20.13 1.65 -5.37
N TYR A 68 -19.18 1.23 -6.21
CA TYR A 68 -17.78 1.07 -5.79
C TYR A 68 -17.11 2.45 -5.62
N HIS A 69 -16.74 2.76 -4.38
CA HIS A 69 -16.00 3.96 -4.03
C HIS A 69 -14.65 3.58 -3.43
N PHE A 70 -13.63 4.25 -3.96
CA PHE A 70 -12.28 4.06 -3.51
C PHE A 70 -12.12 4.59 -2.08
N ASN A 71 -11.76 3.71 -1.15
CA ASN A 71 -11.70 4.08 0.25
C ASN A 71 -10.37 4.76 0.61
N TRP A 72 -10.38 6.08 0.73
CA TRP A 72 -9.20 6.86 1.12
C TRP A 72 -8.73 6.59 2.56
N THR A 73 -9.60 6.10 3.44
CA THR A 73 -9.23 5.77 4.83
C THR A 73 -8.31 4.55 4.92
N PHE A 74 -8.33 3.67 3.91
CA PHE A 74 -7.37 2.59 3.77
C PHE A 74 -5.94 3.13 3.57
N TYR A 75 -5.79 4.15 2.73
CA TYR A 75 -4.49 4.78 2.44
C TYR A 75 -3.90 5.52 3.63
N ARG A 76 -4.72 5.92 4.60
CA ARG A 76 -4.24 6.57 5.83
C ARG A 76 -4.10 5.59 7.00
N ASP A 77 -4.31 4.30 6.78
CA ASP A 77 -4.19 3.33 7.87
C ASP A 77 -2.72 3.01 8.13
N THR A 78 -2.23 3.34 9.32
CA THR A 78 -0.85 3.06 9.75
C THR A 78 -0.49 1.58 9.62
N ARG A 79 -1.44 0.65 9.76
CA ARG A 79 -1.20 -0.79 9.62
C ARG A 79 -0.67 -1.16 8.23
N LEU A 80 -1.17 -0.50 7.18
CA LEU A 80 -0.69 -0.69 5.82
C LEU A 80 0.81 -0.38 5.72
N TYR A 81 1.25 0.72 6.31
CA TYR A 81 2.65 1.16 6.26
C TYR A 81 3.56 0.27 7.11
N ILE A 82 3.07 -0.24 8.24
CA ILE A 82 3.78 -1.23 9.06
C ILE A 82 3.97 -2.53 8.26
N ASP A 83 2.91 -3.03 7.62
CA ASP A 83 2.98 -4.24 6.80
C ASP A 83 3.94 -4.07 5.61
N LEU A 84 3.91 -2.91 4.95
CA LEU A 84 4.84 -2.58 3.87
C LEU A 84 6.30 -2.50 4.34
N PHE A 85 6.53 -2.01 5.55
CA PHE A 85 7.86 -1.96 6.16
C PHE A 85 8.38 -3.37 6.47
N LEU A 86 7.55 -4.21 7.09
CA LEU A 86 7.88 -5.62 7.34
C LEU A 86 8.16 -6.37 6.03
N LEU A 87 7.37 -6.10 5.00
CA LEU A 87 7.54 -6.70 3.67
C LEU A 87 8.85 -6.25 3.01
N ALA A 88 9.19 -4.96 3.07
CA ALA A 88 10.50 -4.48 2.60
C ALA A 88 11.66 -5.16 3.33
N GLY A 89 11.55 -5.29 4.66
CA GLY A 89 12.53 -6.00 5.48
C GLY A 89 12.69 -7.46 5.03
N LEU A 90 11.59 -8.18 4.82
CA LEU A 90 11.61 -9.56 4.34
C LEU A 90 12.26 -9.68 2.94
N LEU A 91 11.99 -8.72 2.05
CA LEU A 91 12.55 -8.69 0.69
C LEU A 91 14.04 -8.34 0.65
N ALA A 92 14.54 -7.58 1.64
CA ALA A 92 15.96 -7.21 1.74
C ALA A 92 16.88 -8.39 2.13
N GLY A 93 16.33 -9.60 2.31
CA GLY A 93 17.09 -10.84 2.45
C GLY A 93 17.55 -11.24 3.86
N PRO A 94 16.86 -10.93 4.98
CA PRO A 94 17.17 -11.55 6.26
C PRO A 94 16.87 -13.07 6.25
N ILE A 95 16.04 -13.52 5.31
CA ILE A 95 15.63 -14.92 5.14
C ILE A 95 15.62 -15.22 3.65
N ALA A 96 16.25 -16.33 3.24
CA ALA A 96 16.28 -16.74 1.85
C ALA A 96 14.90 -17.22 1.37
N SER A 97 14.55 -16.95 0.11
CA SER A 97 13.30 -17.43 -0.50
C SER A 97 13.23 -18.96 -0.66
N SER A 98 14.34 -19.66 -0.43
CA SER A 98 14.37 -21.13 -0.34
C SER A 98 13.84 -21.67 0.99
N ASP A 99 13.75 -20.81 2.01
CA ASP A 99 13.26 -21.19 3.33
C ASP A 99 11.72 -21.19 3.36
N MET A 100 11.11 -22.19 3.98
CA MET A 100 9.67 -22.25 4.20
C MET A 100 9.18 -21.08 5.08
N VAL A 101 10.01 -20.63 6.04
CA VAL A 101 9.69 -19.51 6.93
C VAL A 101 9.46 -18.22 6.14
N TYR A 102 10.22 -18.00 5.05
CA TYR A 102 10.04 -16.85 4.16
C TYR A 102 8.61 -16.81 3.59
N TRP A 103 8.11 -17.95 3.10
CA TRP A 103 6.78 -18.02 2.49
C TRP A 103 5.65 -17.91 3.50
N ILE A 104 5.83 -18.42 4.73
CA ILE A 104 4.88 -18.25 5.82
C ILE A 104 4.77 -16.77 6.20
N LEU A 105 5.90 -16.09 6.39
CA LEU A 105 5.93 -14.67 6.74
C LEU A 105 5.38 -13.81 5.60
N LEU A 106 5.74 -14.12 4.35
CA LEU A 106 5.21 -13.43 3.19
C LEU A 106 3.68 -13.57 3.12
N GLY A 107 3.16 -14.79 3.29
CA GLY A 107 1.72 -15.05 3.31
C GLY A 107 1.00 -14.30 4.44
N ALA A 108 1.59 -14.24 5.64
CA ALA A 108 1.03 -13.53 6.78
C ALA A 108 0.94 -12.02 6.53
N VAL A 109 2.00 -11.40 6.01
CA VAL A 109 2.04 -9.95 5.72
C VAL A 109 1.09 -9.59 4.58
N VAL A 110 1.08 -10.37 3.49
CA VAL A 110 0.14 -10.16 2.38
C VAL A 110 -1.31 -10.35 2.85
N GLY A 111 -1.56 -11.35 3.70
CA GLY A 111 -2.86 -11.59 4.33
C GLY A 111 -3.31 -10.43 5.22
N SER A 112 -2.41 -9.83 6.01
CA SER A 112 -2.70 -8.65 6.83
C SER A 112 -3.10 -7.44 5.97
N ILE A 113 -2.36 -7.16 4.89
CA ILE A 113 -2.70 -6.08 3.96
C ILE A 113 -4.10 -6.31 3.35
N GLY A 114 -4.39 -7.54 2.91
CA GLY A 114 -5.70 -7.93 2.41
C GLY A 114 -6.81 -7.79 3.46
N PHE A 115 -6.53 -8.13 4.72
CA PHE A 115 -7.48 -7.95 5.82
C PHE A 115 -7.79 -6.47 6.09
N VAL A 116 -6.77 -5.60 6.10
CA VAL A 116 -6.98 -4.14 6.24
C VAL A 116 -7.86 -3.62 5.10
N PHE A 117 -7.66 -4.14 3.88
CA PHE A 117 -8.49 -3.79 2.72
C PHE A 117 -9.95 -4.22 2.93
N VAL A 118 -10.19 -5.49 3.25
CA VAL A 118 -11.54 -6.05 3.43
C VAL A 118 -12.29 -5.39 4.60
N VAL A 119 -11.64 -5.19 5.74
CA VAL A 119 -12.27 -4.58 6.92
C VAL A 119 -12.70 -3.15 6.62
N LYS A 120 -11.84 -2.36 5.97
CA LYS A 120 -12.15 -0.97 5.62
C LYS A 120 -13.21 -0.89 4.53
N GLU A 121 -13.23 -1.82 3.59
CA GLU A 121 -14.28 -1.93 2.58
C GLU A 121 -15.63 -2.26 3.23
N LYS A 122 -15.69 -3.26 4.11
CA LYS A 122 -16.93 -3.65 4.82
C LYS A 122 -17.45 -2.57 5.78
N ALA A 123 -16.57 -1.85 6.47
CA ALA A 123 -16.98 -0.76 7.35
C ALA A 123 -17.68 0.37 6.57
N THR A 124 -17.26 0.61 5.33
CA THR A 124 -17.88 1.60 4.46
C THR A 124 -19.27 1.15 3.98
N GLN A 125 -19.45 -0.15 3.70
CA GLN A 125 -20.76 -0.70 3.32
C GLN A 125 -21.78 -0.70 4.45
N LYS A 126 -21.36 -0.84 5.71
CA LYS A 126 -22.26 -0.84 6.88
C LYS A 126 -22.70 0.56 7.35
N MET A 127 -21.98 1.60 6.96
CA MET A 127 -22.29 3.00 7.28
C MET A 127 -23.02 3.72 6.13
N ALA A 128 -23.23 3.02 5.00
CA ALA A 128 -24.03 3.48 3.89
C ALA A 128 -25.51 3.13 4.12
#